data_AF-A0A382WPA6-F1
#
_entry.id   AF-A0A382WPA6-F1
#
_cell.length_a   1.000
_cell.length_b   1.000
_cell.length_c   1.000
_cell.angle_alpha   90.00
_cell.angle_beta   90.00
_cell.angle_gamma   90.00
#
_symmetry.space_group_name_H-M   'P 1'
#
loop_
_entity.id
_entity.type
_entity.pdbx_description
1 polymer ?
#
loop_
_entity_poly.entity_id
_entity_poly.type
_entity_poly.pdbx_seq_one_letter_code
_entity_poly.pdbx_strand_id
1 'polypeptide(L)' 'ERERHIFTERRLKEDPITLEKLGEHYGISRERVRQLENRAYTKVQTIIHSELIADSAV' A
#
# COMPACT_ATOMS: atom_id res chain seq x y z
N GLU A 1 1.40 8.65 6.80
CA GLU A 1 0.02 8.14 7.02
C GLU A 1 -0.76 7.80 5.75
N ARG A 2 -0.81 8.69 4.73
CA ARG A 2 -1.60 8.44 3.50
C ARG A 2 -1.33 7.10 2.82
N GLU A 3 -0.06 6.70 2.70
CA GLU A 3 0.35 5.41 2.12
C GLU A 3 -0.25 4.21 2.86
N ARG A 4 -0.26 4.24 4.21
CA ARG A 4 -0.84 3.18 5.05
C ARG A 4 -2.35 3.10 4.88
N HIS A 5 -3.03 4.24 4.86
CA HIS A 5 -4.48 4.29 4.66
C HIS A 5 -4.85 3.78 3.27
N ILE A 6 -4.18 4.26 2.20
CA ILE A 6 -4.40 3.78 0.82
C ILE A 6 -4.21 2.26 0.72
N PHE A 7 -3.14 1.72 1.31
CA PHE A 7 -2.87 0.28 1.30
C PHE A 7 -3.96 -0.52 2.03
N THR A 8 -4.39 -0.03 3.19
CA THR A 8 -5.45 -0.69 3.99
C THR A 8 -6.77 -0.71 3.23
N GLU A 9 -7.21 0.44 2.73
CA GLU A 9 -8.48 0.57 2.02
C GLU A 9 -8.54 -0.23 0.72
N ARG A 10 -7.40 -0.49 0.07
CA ARG A 10 -7.35 -1.18 -1.23
C ARG A 10 -6.98 -2.65 -1.16
N ARG A 11 -6.26 -3.09 -0.14
CA ARG A 11 -5.69 -4.45 -0.07
C ARG A 11 -6.13 -5.24 1.14
N LEU A 12 -6.59 -4.59 2.21
CA LEU A 12 -6.93 -5.25 3.48
C LEU A 12 -8.43 -5.20 3.81
N LYS A 13 -9.23 -4.46 3.04
CA LYS A 13 -10.70 -4.43 3.17
C LYS A 13 -11.37 -5.40 2.20
N GLU A 14 -12.50 -5.96 2.62
CA GLU A 14 -13.35 -6.83 1.80
C GLU A 14 -13.97 -6.10 0.60
N ASP A 15 -14.33 -4.83 0.77
CA ASP A 15 -14.79 -3.95 -0.31
C ASP A 15 -13.76 -2.84 -0.58
N PRO A 16 -12.80 -3.07 -1.50
CA PRO A 16 -11.70 -2.14 -1.72
C PRO A 16 -12.13 -0.89 -2.48
N ILE A 17 -11.78 0.27 -1.94
CA ILE A 17 -12.08 1.57 -2.56
C ILE A 17 -11.27 1.77 -3.85
N THR A 18 -11.82 2.45 -4.86
CA THR A 18 -11.12 2.73 -6.12
C THR A 18 -10.03 3.81 -5.99
N LEU A 19 -9.07 3.83 -6.91
CA LEU A 19 -8.02 4.86 -6.96
C LEU A 19 -8.61 6.25 -7.26
N GLU A 20 -9.66 6.35 -8.09
CA GLU A 20 -10.39 7.60 -8.30
C GLU A 20 -10.94 8.17 -6.99
N LYS A 21 -11.70 7.38 -6.21
CA LYS A 21 -12.32 7.84 -4.96
C LYS A 21 -11.29 8.27 -3.92
N LEU A 22 -10.16 7.57 -3.83
CA LEU A 22 -9.04 7.99 -2.98
C LEU A 22 -8.37 9.26 -3.50
N GLY A 23 -8.28 9.43 -4.82
CA GLY A 23 -7.76 10.64 -5.45
C GLY A 23 -8.61 11.85 -5.09
N GLU A 24 -9.93 11.71 -5.20
CA GLU A 24 -10.91 12.70 -4.77
C GLU A 24 -10.77 13.03 -3.27
N HIS A 25 -10.71 12.02 -2.40
CA HIS A 25 -10.55 12.20 -0.96
C HIS A 25 -9.31 13.03 -0.61
N TYR A 26 -8.19 12.77 -1.28
CA TYR A 26 -6.91 13.42 -0.99
C TYR A 26 -6.60 14.65 -1.84
N GLY A 27 -7.47 15.01 -2.78
CA GLY A 27 -7.23 16.10 -3.73
C GLY A 27 -6.02 15.88 -4.63
N ILE A 28 -5.75 14.63 -5.04
CA ILE A 28 -4.62 14.26 -5.90
C ILE A 28 -5.07 13.39 -7.07
N SER A 29 -4.26 13.35 -8.13
CA SER A 29 -4.57 12.50 -9.28
C SER A 29 -4.60 11.01 -8.92
N ARG A 30 -5.39 10.25 -9.68
CA ARG A 30 -5.43 8.78 -9.61
C ARG A 30 -4.05 8.14 -9.69
N GLU A 31 -3.21 8.64 -10.60
CA GLU A 31 -1.84 8.14 -10.76
C GLU A 31 -0.99 8.42 -9.53
N ARG A 32 -1.19 9.56 -8.86
CA ARG A 32 -0.49 9.86 -7.62
C ARG A 32 -0.89 8.88 -6.51
N VAL A 33 -2.17 8.51 -6.41
CA VAL A 33 -2.63 7.46 -5.48
C VAL A 33 -1.97 6.12 -5.80
N ARG A 34 -1.91 5.73 -7.08
CA ARG A 34 -1.25 4.49 -7.54
C ARG A 34 0.22 4.44 -7.12
N GLN A 35 0.95 5.55 -7.25
CA GLN A 35 2.35 5.64 -6.81
C GLN A 35 2.49 5.43 -5.30
N LEU A 36 1.60 6.01 -4.50
CA LEU A 36 1.59 5.86 -3.04
C LEU A 36 1.22 4.42 -2.64
N GLU A 37 0.26 3.79 -3.32
CA GLU A 37 -0.10 2.38 -3.13
C GLU A 37 1.10 1.48 -3.40
N ASN A 38 1.77 1.64 -4.55
CA ASN A 38 2.95 0.85 -4.90
C ASN A 38 4.08 1.04 -3.89
N ARG A 39 4.33 2.27 -3.43
CA ARG A 39 5.37 2.50 -2.43
C ARG A 39 5.06 1.81 -1.10
N ALA A 40 3.79 1.83 -0.67
CA ALA A 40 3.36 1.09 0.51
C ALA A 40 3.57 -0.41 0.32
N TYR A 41 3.20 -0.94 -0.84
CA TYR A 41 3.39 -2.35 -1.19
C TYR A 41 4.87 -2.75 -1.16
N THR A 42 5.76 -1.97 -1.79
CA THR A 42 7.21 -2.24 -1.78
C THR A 42 7.76 -2.26 -0.36
N LYS A 43 7.33 -1.35 0.52
CA LYS A 43 7.76 -1.37 1.93
C LYS A 43 7.35 -2.66 2.63
N VAL A 44 6.10 -3.10 2.45
CA VAL A 44 5.60 -4.36 3.03
C VAL A 44 6.38 -5.55 2.48
N GLN A 45 6.58 -5.59 1.16
CA GLN A 45 7.34 -6.65 0.50
C GLN A 45 8.78 -6.73 1.01
N THR A 46 9.47 -5.59 1.18
CA THR A 46 10.83 -5.55 1.71
C THR A 46 10.89 -6.10 3.13
N ILE A 47 9.96 -5.70 4.00
CA ILE A 47 9.92 -6.18 5.40
C ILE A 47 9.69 -7.69 5.44
N ILE A 48 8.70 -8.20 4.70
CA ILE A 48 8.40 -9.64 4.68
C ILE A 48 9.60 -10.41 4.13
N HIS A 49 10.22 -9.92 3.06
CA HIS A 49 11.38 -10.59 2.47
C HIS A 49 12.59 -10.59 3.40
N SER A 50 12.85 -9.49 4.13
CA SER A 50 13.93 -9.45 5.11
C SER A 50 13.69 -10.41 6.27
N GLU A 51 12.46 -10.53 6.75
CA GLU A 51 12.14 -11.45 7.85
C GLU A 51 12.20 -12.92 7.42
N LEU A 52 11.74 -13.25 6.20
CA LEU A 52 11.88 -14.61 5.66
C LEU A 52 13.35 -15.05 5.54
N ILE A 53 14.24 -14.13 5.20
CA ILE A 53 15.68 -14.42 5.15
C ILE A 53 16.23 -14.63 6.57
N ALA A 54 15.83 -13.80 7.54
CA ALA A 54 16.25 -13.91 8.93
C ALA A 54 15.84 -15.25 9.56
N ASP A 55 14.59 -15.69 9.35
CA ASP A 55 14.08 -16.97 9.87
C ASP A 55 14.80 -18.19 9.26
N SER A 56 15.32 -18.08 8.03
CA SER A 56 16.08 -19.17 7.40
C SER A 56 17.54 -19.28 7.83
N ALA A 57 18.06 -18.25 8.52
CA ALA A 57 19.45 -18.15 8.95
C ALA A 57 19.67 -18.56 10.43
N VAL A 58 18.60 -19.03 11.10
CA VAL A 58 18.59 -19.56 12.47
C VAL A 58 18.37 -21.08 12.43
#